data_AF-A0A2R4A3Q7-F1
#
_entry.id   AF-A0A2R4A3Q7-F1
#
_cell.length_a   1.000
_cell.length_b   1.000
_cell.length_c   1.000
_cell.angle_alpha   90.00
_cell.angle_beta   90.00
_cell.angle_gamma   90.00
#
_symmetry.space_group_name_H-M   'P 1'
#
loop_
_entity.id
_entity.type
_entity.pdbx_description
1 polymer ?
#
loop_
_entity_poly.entity_id
_entity_poly.type
_entity_poly.pdbx_seq_one_letter_code
_entity_poly.pdbx_strand_id
1 'polypeptide(L)'
;MKWIVQRYFKRINGYKWTFYCLEKNNNEITLVRHATIGILRHVKVKGDLSIYDDNLVYWSKRLKSMPGVSESKKKLLNKQKGICPLCLGTFWYGDEMEIDHIVPIFKGGQRISTNIQLVHKHCHHRKTSKDKLVD
;
A
#
# COMPACT_ATOMS: atom_id res chain seq x y z
N MET A 1 12.47 -14.96 -41.10
CA MET A 1 12.60 -14.29 -39.78
C MET A 1 12.62 -12.75 -39.80
N LYS A 2 13.11 -12.07 -40.87
CA LYS A 2 13.19 -10.59 -40.90
C LYS A 2 11.87 -9.86 -40.59
N TRP A 3 10.74 -10.37 -41.10
CA TRP A 3 9.43 -9.73 -40.92
C TRP A 3 8.98 -9.66 -39.44
N ILE A 4 9.29 -10.68 -38.63
CA ILE A 4 8.93 -10.73 -37.21
C ILE A 4 9.65 -9.63 -36.45
N VAL A 5 10.96 -9.49 -36.72
CA VAL A 5 11.80 -8.46 -36.09
C VAL A 5 11.29 -7.07 -36.43
N GLN A 6 11.01 -6.81 -37.71
CA GLN A 6 10.50 -5.52 -38.17
C GLN A 6 9.11 -5.18 -37.61
N ARG A 7 8.27 -6.19 -37.39
CA ARG A 7 6.91 -6.00 -36.88
C ARG A 7 6.85 -5.75 -35.38
N TYR A 8 7.69 -6.41 -34.60
CA TYR A 8 7.55 -6.44 -33.13
C TYR A 8 8.70 -5.82 -32.36
N PHE A 9 9.84 -5.50 -33.00
CA PHE A 9 11.02 -5.00 -32.30
C PHE A 9 11.48 -3.67 -32.88
N LYS A 10 11.62 -2.66 -32.00
CA LYS A 10 12.08 -1.31 -32.33
C LYS A 10 13.28 -0.91 -31.48
N ARG A 11 13.96 0.15 -31.91
CA ARG A 11 14.92 0.87 -31.08
C ARG A 11 14.17 1.99 -30.36
N ILE A 12 14.12 1.94 -29.03
CA ILE A 12 13.37 2.90 -28.20
C ILE A 12 14.30 3.35 -27.07
N ASN A 13 14.40 4.67 -26.84
CA ASN A 13 15.26 5.26 -25.78
C ASN A 13 16.70 4.71 -25.77
N GLY A 14 17.28 4.51 -26.95
CA GLY A 14 18.63 3.97 -27.12
C GLY A 14 18.74 2.44 -27.13
N TYR A 15 17.72 1.72 -26.66
CA TYR A 15 17.72 0.25 -26.55
C TYR A 15 17.23 -0.44 -27.82
N LYS A 16 18.06 -1.33 -28.37
CA LYS A 16 17.68 -2.23 -29.47
C LYS A 16 16.84 -3.40 -28.94
N TRP A 17 16.12 -4.07 -29.85
CA TRP A 17 15.30 -5.25 -29.53
C TRP A 17 14.25 -4.99 -28.45
N THR A 18 13.68 -3.78 -28.43
CA THR A 18 12.56 -3.47 -27.55
C THR A 18 11.28 -3.99 -28.20
N PHE A 19 10.65 -4.98 -27.56
CA PHE A 19 9.36 -5.48 -28.00
C PHE A 19 8.31 -4.39 -27.86
N TYR A 20 7.54 -4.16 -28.91
CA TYR A 20 6.46 -3.18 -28.93
C TYR A 20 5.21 -3.73 -29.61
N CYS A 21 4.05 -3.20 -29.22
CA CYS A 21 2.77 -3.44 -29.87
C CYS A 21 1.95 -2.15 -29.93
N LEU A 22 0.92 -2.15 -30.77
CA LEU A 22 -0.06 -1.08 -30.83
C LEU A 22 -1.36 -1.55 -30.19
N GLU A 23 -1.94 -0.73 -29.31
CA GLU A 23 -3.31 -0.92 -28.85
C GLU A 23 -4.32 -0.60 -29.95
N LYS A 24 -5.59 -0.95 -29.71
CA LYS A 24 -6.72 -0.60 -30.59
C LYS A 24 -6.84 0.91 -30.86
N ASN A 25 -6.33 1.74 -29.94
CA ASN A 25 -6.37 3.19 -30.04
C ASN A 25 -5.10 3.78 -30.69
N ASN A 26 -4.27 2.95 -31.33
CA ASN A 26 -2.95 3.30 -31.87
C ASN A 26 -1.93 3.81 -30.83
N ASN A 27 -2.14 3.52 -29.54
CA ASN A 27 -1.13 3.78 -28.53
C ASN A 27 0.00 2.74 -28.63
N GLU A 28 1.25 3.20 -28.64
CA GLU A 28 2.42 2.31 -28.56
C GLU A 28 2.64 1.82 -27.13
N ILE A 29 2.68 0.51 -26.95
CA ILE A 29 3.06 -0.14 -25.70
C ILE A 29 4.36 -0.91 -25.90
N THR A 30 5.22 -0.87 -24.90
CA THR A 30 6.51 -1.56 -24.92
C THR A 30 6.68 -2.41 -23.67
N LEU A 31 7.47 -3.47 -23.76
CA LEU A 31 7.87 -4.20 -22.55
C LEU A 31 8.78 -3.32 -21.68
N VAL A 32 8.35 -3.13 -20.43
CA VAL A 32 9.14 -2.40 -19.43
C VAL A 32 10.43 -3.17 -19.16
N ARG A 33 11.56 -2.47 -19.21
CA ARG A 33 12.87 -3.09 -18.92
C ARG A 33 13.09 -3.08 -17.42
N HIS A 34 13.45 -4.22 -16.83
CA HIS A 34 13.76 -4.28 -15.39
C HIS A 34 14.80 -3.24 -14.96
N ALA A 35 15.79 -2.93 -15.81
CA ALA A 35 16.82 -1.93 -15.54
C ALA A 35 16.29 -0.48 -15.42
N THR A 36 15.08 -0.17 -15.92
CA THR A 36 14.48 1.16 -15.76
C THR A 36 13.70 1.31 -14.47
N ILE A 37 13.49 0.22 -13.72
CA ILE A 37 12.83 0.27 -12.41
C ILE A 37 13.86 0.77 -11.41
N GLY A 38 13.62 1.97 -10.87
CA GLY A 38 14.49 2.56 -9.85
C GLY A 38 14.59 1.67 -8.61
N ILE A 39 15.79 1.55 -8.05
CA ILE A 39 16.01 0.79 -6.82
C ILE A 39 15.43 1.60 -5.64
N LEU A 40 14.37 1.08 -5.02
CA LEU A 40 13.89 1.58 -3.75
C LEU A 40 14.76 1.00 -2.62
N ARG A 41 15.53 1.84 -1.95
CA ARG A 41 16.35 1.43 -0.80
C ARG A 41 15.48 1.37 0.45
N HIS A 42 15.39 0.20 1.07
CA HIS A 42 14.71 0.01 2.34
C HIS A 42 15.70 0.06 3.50
N VAL A 43 15.26 0.63 4.63
CA VAL A 43 16.06 0.65 5.85
C VAL A 43 16.17 -0.77 6.40
N LYS A 44 17.38 -1.29 6.61
CA LYS A 44 17.59 -2.63 7.21
C LYS A 44 17.09 -2.68 8.66
N VAL A 45 16.82 -3.87 9.16
CA VAL A 45 16.59 -4.08 10.61
C VAL A 45 17.91 -3.80 11.34
N LYS A 46 17.85 -3.17 12.52
CA LYS A 46 19.06 -2.78 13.28
C LYS A 46 19.65 -4.01 13.98
N GLY A 47 20.92 -4.31 13.69
CA GLY A 47 21.66 -5.39 14.35
C GLY A 47 20.93 -6.73 14.27
N ASP A 48 20.88 -7.42 15.40
CA ASP A 48 20.28 -8.76 15.53
C ASP A 48 18.83 -8.72 16.04
N LEU A 49 18.15 -7.56 15.93
CA LEU A 49 16.75 -7.44 16.34
C LEU A 49 15.86 -8.36 15.50
N SER A 50 14.92 -8.99 16.17
CA SER A 50 13.97 -9.95 15.61
C SER A 50 12.55 -9.47 15.85
N ILE A 51 11.60 -9.80 14.98
CA ILE A 51 10.18 -9.47 15.22
C ILE A 51 9.62 -10.16 16.47
N TYR A 52 10.37 -11.13 17.02
CA TYR A 52 10.04 -11.91 18.22
C TYR A 52 10.90 -11.53 19.43
N ASP A 53 11.64 -10.41 19.39
CA ASP A 53 12.54 -9.98 20.47
C ASP A 53 11.89 -9.10 21.56
N ASP A 54 10.56 -9.02 21.57
CA ASP A 54 9.75 -8.18 22.46
C ASP A 54 10.14 -6.67 22.47
N ASN A 55 10.91 -6.19 21.49
CA ASN A 55 11.31 -4.80 21.40
C ASN A 55 10.19 -3.92 20.81
N LEU A 56 9.11 -3.79 21.58
CA LEU A 56 7.90 -3.05 21.21
C LEU A 56 8.22 -1.60 20.77
N VAL A 57 9.18 -0.95 21.43
CA VAL A 57 9.57 0.45 21.13
C VAL A 57 10.18 0.56 19.74
N TYR A 58 11.07 -0.37 19.36
CA TYR A 58 11.67 -0.38 18.04
C TYR A 58 10.63 -0.69 16.96
N TRP A 59 9.84 -1.76 17.15
CA TRP A 59 8.87 -2.22 16.15
C TRP A 59 7.73 -1.22 15.94
N SER A 60 7.23 -0.58 17.00
CA SER A 60 6.22 0.48 16.89
C SER A 60 6.71 1.73 16.14
N LYS A 61 7.96 2.14 16.34
CA LYS A 61 8.58 3.24 15.56
C LYS A 61 8.78 2.82 14.11
N ARG A 62 9.28 1.60 13.90
CA ARG A 62 9.59 1.06 12.57
C ARG A 62 8.35 0.83 11.70
N LEU A 63 7.20 0.50 12.30
CA LEU A 63 5.93 0.32 11.60
C LEU A 63 5.61 1.49 10.65
N LYS A 64 5.90 2.73 11.06
CA LYS A 64 5.66 3.94 10.25
C LYS A 64 6.62 4.05 9.06
N SER A 65 7.80 3.46 9.15
CA SER A 65 8.81 3.44 8.08
C SER A 65 8.73 2.21 7.19
N MET A 66 7.75 1.33 7.44
CA MET A 66 7.63 0.07 6.73
C MET A 66 7.20 0.30 5.28
N PRO A 67 7.75 -0.46 4.32
CA PRO A 67 7.29 -0.42 2.93
C PRO A 67 5.79 -0.72 2.85
N GLY A 68 5.07 -0.02 1.98
CA GLY A 68 3.63 -0.19 1.80
C GLY A 68 2.74 0.58 2.80
N VAL A 69 3.31 1.23 3.81
CA VAL A 69 2.56 2.13 4.70
C VAL A 69 2.48 3.53 4.07
N SER A 70 1.30 3.87 3.55
CA SER A 70 1.06 5.17 2.91
C SER A 70 1.15 6.34 3.90
N GLU A 71 1.39 7.55 3.39
CA GLU A 71 1.51 8.75 4.22
C GLU A 71 0.26 9.03 5.07
N SER A 72 -0.94 8.76 4.51
CA SER A 72 -2.19 8.83 5.26
C SER A 72 -2.23 7.85 6.42
N LYS A 73 -1.76 6.61 6.22
CA LYS A 73 -1.67 5.61 7.30
C LYS A 73 -0.68 6.05 8.38
N LYS A 74 0.48 6.61 8.02
CA LYS A 74 1.46 7.14 8.99
C LYS A 74 0.88 8.26 9.85
N LYS A 75 0.17 9.22 9.23
CA LYS A 75 -0.52 10.30 9.96
C LYS A 75 -1.55 9.76 10.95
N LEU A 76 -2.34 8.77 10.55
CA LEU A 76 -3.32 8.14 11.43
C LEU A 76 -2.67 7.32 12.55
N LEU A 77 -1.60 6.56 12.26
CA LEU A 77 -0.80 5.88 13.29
C LEU A 77 -0.29 6.85 14.35
N ASN A 78 0.19 8.04 13.94
CA ASN A 78 0.60 9.09 14.88
C ASN A 78 -0.59 9.62 15.69
N LYS A 79 -1.67 10.02 15.01
CA LYS A 79 -2.89 10.57 15.65
C LYS A 79 -3.48 9.60 16.67
N GLN A 80 -3.48 8.31 16.37
CA GLN A 80 -4.05 7.24 17.19
C GLN A 80 -3.04 6.57 18.13
N LYS A 81 -1.80 7.08 18.20
CA LYS A 81 -0.72 6.49 19.02
C LYS A 81 -0.48 5.00 18.74
N GLY A 82 -0.70 4.57 17.50
CA GLY A 82 -0.55 3.17 17.09
C GLY A 82 -1.62 2.23 17.63
N ILE A 83 -2.76 2.74 18.10
CA ILE A 83 -3.85 1.96 18.66
C ILE A 83 -5.04 1.93 17.69
N CYS A 84 -5.62 0.76 17.49
CA CYS A 84 -6.85 0.59 16.75
C CYS A 84 -8.05 1.03 17.61
N PRO A 85 -8.88 1.99 17.16
CA PRO A 85 -9.99 2.51 17.95
C PRO A 85 -11.15 1.52 18.11
N LEU A 86 -11.20 0.45 17.31
CA LEU A 86 -12.29 -0.54 17.35
C LEU A 86 -12.03 -1.72 18.30
N CYS A 87 -10.78 -2.13 18.48
CA CYS A 87 -10.41 -3.22 19.39
C CYS A 87 -9.49 -2.79 20.53
N LEU A 88 -9.01 -1.55 20.52
CA LEU A 88 -8.03 -1.00 21.46
C LEU A 88 -6.67 -1.71 21.45
N GLY A 89 -6.46 -2.65 20.52
CA GLY A 89 -5.18 -3.32 20.29
C GLY A 89 -4.18 -2.41 19.58
N THR A 90 -2.90 -2.62 19.86
CA THR A 90 -1.81 -1.96 19.14
C THR A 90 -1.65 -2.54 17.74
N PHE A 91 -1.25 -1.71 16.78
CA PHE A 91 -0.82 -2.19 15.47
C PHE A 91 0.57 -2.81 15.58
N TRP A 92 0.70 -4.02 15.05
CA TRP A 92 1.91 -4.80 15.06
C TRP A 92 2.49 -5.01 13.65
N TYR A 93 3.73 -5.51 13.61
CA TYR A 93 4.34 -5.95 12.37
C TYR A 93 3.55 -7.12 11.78
N GLY A 94 3.17 -7.02 10.51
CA GLY A 94 2.34 -8.02 9.82
C GLY A 94 0.84 -7.75 9.86
N ASP A 95 0.38 -6.78 10.66
CA ASP A 95 -1.04 -6.40 10.67
C ASP A 95 -1.48 -5.79 9.35
N GLU A 96 -2.61 -6.27 8.84
CA GLU A 96 -3.32 -5.63 7.74
C GLU A 96 -4.13 -4.44 8.28
N MET A 97 -3.76 -3.24 7.84
CA MET A 97 -4.37 -1.97 8.27
C MET A 97 -5.17 -1.33 7.14
N GLU A 98 -6.38 -0.87 7.46
CA GLU A 98 -7.29 -0.22 6.52
C GLU A 98 -7.78 1.13 7.07
N ILE A 99 -8.05 2.08 6.16
CA ILE A 99 -8.64 3.36 6.52
C ILE A 99 -10.16 3.19 6.48
N ASP A 100 -10.80 3.39 7.61
CA ASP A 100 -12.24 3.30 7.82
C ASP A 100 -12.83 4.70 8.09
N HIS A 101 -14.11 4.85 7.79
CA HIS A 101 -14.87 6.05 8.15
C HIS A 101 -15.64 5.80 9.46
N ILE A 102 -15.46 6.66 10.47
CA ILE A 102 -16.14 6.54 11.77
C ILE A 102 -17.65 6.46 11.55
N VAL A 103 -18.21 7.46 10.86
CA VAL A 103 -19.55 7.42 10.28
C VAL A 103 -19.42 6.98 8.82
N PRO A 104 -20.02 5.85 8.41
CA PRO A 104 -19.99 5.39 7.03
C PRO A 104 -20.57 6.39 6.05
N ILE A 105 -20.04 6.43 4.82
CA ILE A 105 -20.50 7.36 3.78
C ILE A 105 -21.99 7.19 3.47
N PHE A 106 -22.47 5.94 3.41
CA PHE A 106 -23.88 5.65 3.13
C PHE A 106 -24.83 6.08 4.26
N LYS A 107 -24.31 6.35 5.46
CA LYS A 107 -25.04 6.93 6.60
C LYS A 107 -24.80 8.45 6.74
N GLY A 108 -24.38 9.12 5.66
CA GLY A 108 -24.12 10.56 5.64
C GLY A 108 -22.73 10.99 6.10
N GLY A 109 -21.82 10.04 6.33
CA GLY A 109 -20.45 10.34 6.73
C GLY A 109 -19.63 11.03 5.64
N GLN A 110 -18.88 12.07 6.00
CA GLN A 110 -18.01 12.80 5.07
C GLN A 110 -16.59 12.23 5.01
N ARG A 111 -15.89 12.39 3.89
CA ARG A 111 -14.49 11.97 3.73
C ARG A 111 -13.51 13.05 4.25
N ILE A 112 -13.61 13.36 5.54
CA ILE A 112 -12.81 14.39 6.22
C ILE A 112 -11.87 13.79 7.28
N SER A 113 -10.81 14.51 7.64
CA SER A 113 -9.74 14.04 8.55
C SER A 113 -10.24 13.68 9.96
N THR A 114 -11.38 14.24 10.38
CA THR A 114 -12.04 13.96 11.65
C THR A 114 -12.90 12.70 11.60
N ASN A 115 -13.39 12.30 10.41
CA ASN A 115 -14.24 11.13 10.21
C ASN A 115 -13.47 9.91 9.68
N ILE A 116 -12.15 9.98 9.53
CA ILE A 116 -11.31 8.84 9.13
C ILE A 116 -10.47 8.32 10.29
N GLN A 117 -10.34 7.00 10.33
CA GLN A 117 -9.55 6.26 11.32
C GLN A 117 -8.82 5.10 10.66
N LEU A 118 -7.67 4.71 11.20
CA LEU A 118 -6.95 3.50 10.82
C LEU A 118 -7.37 2.37 11.75
N VAL A 119 -7.74 1.23 11.17
CA VAL A 119 -8.22 0.06 11.91
C VAL A 119 -7.56 -1.21 11.39
N HIS A 120 -7.57 -2.28 12.18
CA HIS A 120 -7.22 -3.60 11.66
C HIS A 120 -8.27 -4.05 10.63
N LYS A 121 -7.85 -4.78 9.60
CA LYS A 121 -8.75 -5.30 8.55
C LYS A 121 -9.93 -6.10 9.11
N HIS A 122 -9.66 -7.01 10.05
CA HIS A 122 -10.72 -7.80 10.70
C HIS A 122 -11.69 -6.90 11.50
N CYS A 123 -11.19 -5.82 12.12
CA CYS A 123 -12.03 -4.86 12.82
C CYS A 123 -12.91 -4.07 11.84
N HIS A 124 -12.36 -3.68 10.69
CA HIS A 124 -13.13 -3.00 9.63
C HIS A 124 -14.26 -3.90 9.13
N HIS A 125 -13.98 -5.16 8.78
CA HIS A 125 -15.00 -6.11 8.33
C HIS A 125 -16.13 -6.27 9.37
N ARG A 126 -15.77 -6.42 10.65
CA ARG A 126 -16.74 -6.53 11.75
C ARG A 126 -17.60 -5.28 11.87
N LYS A 127 -17.01 -4.09 11.76
CA LYS A 127 -17.74 -2.81 11.77
C LYS A 127 -18.68 -2.71 10.57
N THR A 128 -18.20 -2.96 9.36
CA THR A 128 -19.04 -2.92 8.14
C THR A 128 -20.23 -3.86 8.24
N SER A 129 -20.05 -5.07 8.79
CA SER A 129 -21.16 -6.00 9.01
C SER A 129 -22.19 -5.43 9.97
N LYS A 130 -21.78 -4.82 11.09
CA LYS A 130 -22.70 -4.18 12.04
C LYS A 130 -23.39 -2.95 11.46
N ASP A 131 -22.65 -2.10 10.74
CA ASP A 131 -23.18 -0.87 10.14
C ASP A 131 -24.34 -1.15 9.17
N LYS A 132 -24.36 -2.33 8.53
CA LYS A 132 -25.42 -2.80 7.63
C LYS A 132 -26.62 -3.44 8.32
N LEU A 133 -26.50 -3.84 9.60
CA LEU A 133 -27.59 -4.49 10.35
C LEU A 133 -28.46 -3.50 11.12
N VAL A 134 -28.02 -2.26 11.24
CA VAL A 134 -28.74 -1.18 11.93
C VAL A 134 -29.46 -0.37 10.86
N ASP A 135 -30.65 -0.86 10.48
CA ASP A 135 -31.73 -0.11 9.81
C ASP A 135 -32.87 0.08 10.82
#